data_AF-A0A7G1KQT3-F1
#
_entry.id   AF-A0A7G1KQT3-F1
#
_cell.length_a   1.000
_cell.length_b   1.000
_cell.length_c   1.000
_cell.angle_alpha   90.00
_cell.angle_beta   90.00
_cell.angle_gamma   90.00
#
_symmetry.space_group_name_H-M   'P 1'
#
loop_
_entity.id
_entity.type
_entity.pdbx_description
1 polymer ?
#
loop_
_entity_poly.entity_id
_entity_poly.type
_entity_poly.pdbx_seq_one_letter_code
_entity_poly.pdbx_strand_id
1 'polypeptide(L)'
;MLAGDIPDVLQHSGIGAPYAHATAPLRRLGDRYVAEICLARCAGTPVPRWATEGLTAVADSMRRSDALAGKLERACLDLTESTILAERLGTEFDAVVVREANGSRAAEVFIAQPPVLAKCLGAPPEGRHVRVRLITADPTTRTVTFAFPQD
;
A
#
# COMPACT_ATOMS: atom_id res chain seq x y z
N MET A 1 1.68 -6.53 34.29
CA MET A 1 1.56 -7.42 33.11
C MET A 1 0.37 -6.90 32.33
N LEU A 2 0.52 -6.50 31.06
CA LEU A 2 -0.61 -6.02 30.26
C LEU A 2 -1.56 -7.21 30.02
N ALA A 3 -2.88 -7.00 30.17
CA ALA A 3 -3.89 -8.05 30.15
C ALA A 3 -4.18 -8.56 28.71
N GLY A 4 -3.22 -9.26 28.13
CA GLY A 4 -3.34 -9.99 26.88
C GLY A 4 -2.22 -11.03 26.77
N ASP A 5 -2.49 -12.15 26.11
CA ASP A 5 -1.45 -13.13 25.84
C ASP A 5 -0.31 -12.46 25.07
N ILE A 6 0.92 -12.63 25.56
CA ILE A 6 2.11 -12.14 24.87
C ILE A 6 2.18 -12.93 23.57
N PRO A 7 2.19 -12.27 22.39
CA PRO A 7 2.32 -12.99 21.13
C PRO A 7 3.59 -13.85 21.13
N ASP A 8 3.48 -15.09 20.62
CA ASP A 8 4.63 -15.99 20.48
C ASP A 8 5.76 -15.38 19.63
N VAL A 9 5.41 -14.42 18.76
CA VAL A 9 6.35 -13.65 17.94
C VAL A 9 6.22 -12.17 18.24
N LEU A 10 7.21 -11.61 18.93
CA LEU A 10 7.32 -10.17 19.20
C LEU A 10 8.14 -9.43 18.12
N GLN A 11 8.89 -10.17 17.29
CA GLN A 11 9.87 -9.59 16.38
C GLN A 11 9.26 -9.19 15.04
N HIS A 12 9.49 -7.94 14.62
CA HIS A 12 9.15 -7.49 13.28
C HIS A 12 10.26 -7.89 12.30
N SER A 13 9.95 -8.73 11.30
CA SER A 13 10.95 -9.34 10.39
C SER A 13 11.83 -8.33 9.66
N GLY A 14 11.25 -7.25 9.14
CA GLY A 14 12.01 -6.20 8.44
C GLY A 14 12.86 -5.30 9.34
N ILE A 15 12.66 -5.32 10.66
CA ILE A 15 13.39 -4.49 11.63
C ILE A 15 14.39 -5.35 12.44
N GLY A 16 14.08 -6.63 12.65
CA GLY A 16 14.93 -7.56 13.41
C GLY A 16 14.84 -7.38 14.93
N ALA A 17 13.82 -6.69 15.43
CA ALA A 17 13.65 -6.43 16.87
C ALA A 17 12.16 -6.43 17.29
N PRO A 18 11.87 -6.52 18.60
CA PRO A 18 10.56 -6.18 19.14
C PRO A 18 10.14 -4.78 18.71
N TYR A 19 8.91 -4.65 18.22
CA TYR A 19 8.49 -3.40 17.59
C TYR A 19 7.04 -3.04 17.91
N ALA A 20 6.82 -1.75 18.18
CA ALA A 20 5.50 -1.13 18.27
C ALA A 20 5.57 0.31 17.75
N HIS A 21 4.48 0.78 17.14
CA HIS A 21 4.37 2.19 16.76
C HIS A 21 4.03 3.05 17.98
N ALA A 22 4.84 4.07 18.26
CA ALA A 22 4.66 5.00 19.38
C ALA A 22 4.85 6.48 19.02
N THR A 23 5.29 6.77 17.79
CA THR A 23 5.83 8.08 17.40
C THR A 23 4.83 9.00 16.70
N ALA A 24 3.60 8.55 16.42
CA ALA A 24 2.61 9.34 15.70
C ALA A 24 1.19 9.29 16.31
N PRO A 25 1.01 9.54 17.62
CA PRO A 25 -0.28 9.43 18.30
C PRO A 25 -1.37 10.35 17.74
N LEU A 26 -1.01 11.46 17.08
CA LEU A 26 -2.01 12.36 16.50
C LEU A 26 -2.75 11.74 15.31
N ARG A 27 -2.05 10.96 14.47
CA ARG A 27 -2.57 10.44 13.19
C ARG A 27 -2.69 8.91 13.11
N ARG A 28 -2.19 8.18 14.11
CA ARG A 28 -2.35 6.72 14.23
C ARG A 28 -2.98 6.39 15.57
N LEU A 29 -4.10 5.67 15.54
CA LEU A 29 -4.89 5.39 16.74
C LEU A 29 -4.13 4.46 17.71
N GLY A 30 -3.43 3.45 17.20
CA GLY A 30 -2.64 2.52 18.02
C GLY A 30 -1.51 3.21 18.81
N ASP A 31 -0.84 4.19 18.21
CA ASP A 31 0.19 4.99 18.89
C ASP A 31 -0.36 5.73 20.12
N ARG A 32 -1.66 6.07 20.16
CA ARG A 32 -2.29 6.69 21.36
C ARG A 32 -2.35 5.71 22.53
N TYR A 33 -2.68 4.44 22.27
CA TYR A 33 -2.70 3.39 23.29
C TYR A 33 -1.29 3.11 23.80
N VAL A 34 -0.33 3.00 22.88
CA VAL A 34 1.09 2.80 23.24
C VAL A 34 1.62 3.97 24.07
N ALA A 35 1.34 5.21 23.65
CA ALA A 35 1.75 6.40 24.39
C ALA A 35 1.23 6.40 25.83
N GLU A 36 -0.04 6.07 26.05
CA GLU A 36 -0.63 6.07 27.40
C GLU A 36 -0.09 4.94 28.29
N ILE A 37 0.18 3.78 27.71
CA ILE A 37 0.89 2.71 28.42
C ILE A 37 2.30 3.17 28.80
N CYS A 38 3.05 3.77 27.88
CA CYS A 38 4.39 4.29 28.15
C CYS A 38 4.37 5.38 29.23
N LEU A 39 3.46 6.35 29.14
CA LEU A 39 3.32 7.43 30.12
C LEU A 39 3.04 6.90 31.53
N ALA A 40 2.07 6.00 31.68
CA ALA A 40 1.76 5.39 32.98
C ALA A 40 2.96 4.63 33.56
N ARG A 41 3.68 3.89 32.73
CA ARG A 41 4.86 3.12 33.15
C ARG A 41 6.03 4.02 33.54
N CYS A 42 6.28 5.10 32.79
CA CYS A 42 7.29 6.10 33.13
C CYS A 42 6.93 6.84 34.44
N ALA A 43 5.65 7.11 34.67
CA ALA A 43 5.16 7.79 35.89
C ALA A 43 5.01 6.84 37.10
N GLY A 44 5.18 5.53 36.93
CA GLY A 44 4.95 4.55 37.99
C GLY A 44 3.48 4.43 38.43
N THR A 45 2.53 4.86 37.60
CA THR A 45 1.09 4.81 37.90
C THR A 45 0.42 3.59 37.25
N PRO A 46 -0.76 3.17 37.75
CA PRO A 46 -1.55 2.15 37.08
C PRO A 46 -1.88 2.56 35.64
N VAL A 47 -1.66 1.64 34.69
CA VAL A 47 -2.06 1.85 33.29
C VAL A 47 -3.60 1.99 33.23
N PRO A 48 -4.14 3.01 32.54
CA PRO A 48 -5.58 3.18 32.40
C PRO A 48 -6.26 1.94 31.80
N ARG A 49 -7.37 1.52 32.40
CA ARG A 49 -8.11 0.31 32.00
C ARG A 49 -8.51 0.31 30.52
N TRP A 50 -8.93 1.47 30.00
CA TRP A 50 -9.31 1.61 28.59
C TRP A 50 -8.14 1.29 27.65
N ALA A 51 -6.89 1.55 28.08
CA ALA A 51 -5.70 1.31 27.27
C ALA A 51 -5.32 -0.17 27.25
N THR A 52 -5.57 -0.92 28.33
CA THR A 52 -5.30 -2.37 28.37
C THR A 52 -6.41 -3.19 27.73
N GLU A 53 -7.68 -2.86 28.01
CA GLU A 53 -8.84 -3.63 27.53
C GLU A 53 -9.19 -3.31 26.07
N GLY A 54 -8.82 -2.12 25.59
CA GLY A 54 -9.15 -1.68 24.23
C GLY A 54 -8.21 -2.17 23.14
N LEU A 55 -7.12 -2.90 23.46
CA LEU A 55 -6.05 -3.26 22.51
C LEU A 55 -6.56 -4.08 21.31
N THR A 56 -7.42 -5.07 21.55
CA THR A 56 -8.00 -5.88 20.47
C THR A 56 -8.93 -5.05 19.59
N ALA A 57 -9.82 -4.28 20.20
CA ALA A 57 -10.79 -3.46 19.48
C ALA A 57 -10.14 -2.35 18.64
N VAL A 58 -9.06 -1.74 19.13
CA VAL A 58 -8.30 -0.74 18.37
C VAL A 58 -7.57 -1.39 17.19
N ALA A 59 -6.93 -2.55 17.38
CA ALA A 59 -6.26 -3.26 16.30
C ALA A 59 -7.25 -3.62 15.19
N ASP A 60 -8.44 -4.09 15.54
CA ASP A 60 -9.50 -4.43 14.58
C ASP A 60 -9.99 -3.19 13.81
N SER A 61 -10.14 -2.07 14.52
CA SER A 61 -10.58 -0.81 13.93
C SER A 61 -9.55 -0.26 12.95
N MET A 62 -8.27 -0.30 13.32
CA MET A 62 -7.16 0.09 12.44
C MET A 62 -7.11 -0.79 11.19
N ARG A 63 -7.20 -2.13 11.31
CA ARG A 63 -7.21 -3.01 10.14
C ARG A 63 -8.33 -2.67 9.16
N ARG A 64 -9.54 -2.37 9.66
CA ARG A 64 -10.67 -1.96 8.81
C ARG A 64 -10.46 -0.60 8.17
N SER A 65 -9.99 0.40 8.93
CA SER A 65 -9.76 1.75 8.39
C SER A 65 -8.64 1.76 7.37
N ASP A 66 -7.54 1.05 7.61
CA ASP A 66 -6.40 0.96 6.70
C ASP A 66 -6.80 0.27 5.39
N ALA A 67 -7.61 -0.79 5.46
CA ALA A 67 -8.15 -1.45 4.28
C ALA A 67 -9.04 -0.53 3.43
N LEU A 68 -9.82 0.35 4.06
CA LEU A 68 -10.64 1.34 3.35
C LEU A 68 -9.78 2.47 2.77
N ALA A 69 -8.86 3.02 3.57
CA ALA A 69 -7.92 4.04 3.14
C ALA A 69 -7.11 3.58 1.92
N GLY A 70 -6.55 2.37 1.97
CA GLY A 70 -5.81 1.80 0.83
C GLY A 70 -6.67 1.52 -0.42
N LYS A 71 -7.99 1.36 -0.29
CA LYS A 71 -8.89 1.31 -1.47
C LYS A 71 -9.09 2.71 -2.07
N LEU A 72 -9.26 3.71 -1.21
CA LEU A 72 -9.41 5.11 -1.64
C LEU A 72 -8.12 5.62 -2.30
N GLU A 73 -6.96 5.41 -1.67
CA GLU A 73 -5.66 5.82 -2.21
C GLU A 73 -5.43 5.24 -3.60
N ARG A 74 -5.67 3.93 -3.79
CA ARG A 74 -5.59 3.30 -5.12
C ARG A 74 -6.55 3.95 -6.12
N ALA A 75 -7.81 4.18 -5.74
CA ALA A 75 -8.77 4.83 -6.62
C ALA A 75 -8.36 6.27 -7.01
N CYS A 76 -7.72 7.00 -6.09
CA CYS A 76 -7.16 8.33 -6.36
C CYS A 76 -5.96 8.26 -7.33
N LEU A 77 -5.07 7.29 -7.13
CA LEU A 77 -3.95 7.03 -8.05
C LEU A 77 -4.47 6.65 -9.44
N ASP A 78 -5.33 5.64 -9.55
CA ASP A 78 -5.89 5.16 -10.82
C ASP A 78 -6.57 6.31 -11.61
N LEU A 79 -7.32 7.17 -10.92
CA LEU A 79 -7.95 8.36 -11.53
C LEU A 79 -6.89 9.38 -11.99
N THR A 80 -5.88 9.63 -11.16
CA THR A 80 -4.82 10.60 -11.48
C THR A 80 -4.01 10.14 -12.68
N GLU A 81 -3.59 8.87 -12.70
CA GLU A 81 -2.80 8.27 -13.77
C GLU A 81 -3.57 8.24 -15.08
N SER A 82 -4.83 7.77 -15.07
CA SER A 82 -5.69 7.76 -16.26
C SER A 82 -5.98 9.17 -16.79
N THR A 83 -6.16 10.16 -15.91
CA THR A 83 -6.35 11.57 -16.30
C THR A 83 -5.11 12.15 -16.95
N ILE A 84 -3.93 11.96 -16.34
CA ILE A 84 -2.66 12.48 -16.87
C ILE A 84 -2.27 11.80 -18.20
N LEU A 85 -2.67 10.53 -18.40
CA LEU A 85 -2.34 9.77 -19.60
C LEU A 85 -3.37 9.89 -20.73
N ALA A 86 -4.58 10.39 -20.46
CA ALA A 86 -5.67 10.45 -21.45
C ALA A 86 -5.26 11.15 -22.76
N GLU A 87 -4.51 12.26 -22.66
CA GLU A 87 -4.03 13.03 -23.82
C GLU A 87 -2.83 12.40 -24.54
N ARG A 88 -2.29 11.30 -24.01
CA ARG A 88 -1.12 10.60 -24.55
C ARG A 88 -1.46 9.24 -25.17
N LEU A 89 -2.74 8.96 -25.40
CA LEU A 89 -3.18 7.71 -26.02
C LEU A 89 -2.43 7.44 -27.34
N GLY A 90 -1.98 6.20 -27.53
CA GLY A 90 -1.20 5.77 -28.70
C GLY A 90 0.30 6.06 -28.63
N THR A 91 0.77 6.83 -27.65
CA THR A 91 2.21 7.11 -27.49
C THR A 91 2.96 5.92 -26.90
N GLU A 92 4.26 5.83 -27.23
CA GLU A 92 5.17 4.80 -26.73
C GLU A 92 5.95 5.31 -25.52
N PHE A 93 6.18 4.42 -24.55
CA PHE A 93 6.90 4.71 -23.32
C PHE A 93 7.99 3.67 -23.08
N ASP A 94 9.11 4.13 -22.53
CA ASP A 94 10.08 3.25 -21.90
C ASP A 94 9.51 2.76 -20.56
N ALA A 95 9.57 1.45 -20.36
CA ALA A 95 9.03 0.82 -19.16
C ALA A 95 9.93 -0.31 -18.66
N VAL A 96 9.80 -0.63 -17.37
CA VAL A 96 10.38 -1.82 -16.75
C VAL A 96 9.27 -2.80 -16.44
N VAL A 97 9.42 -4.05 -16.86
CA VAL A 97 8.47 -5.11 -16.54
C VAL A 97 8.68 -5.53 -15.08
N VAL A 98 7.68 -5.26 -14.24
CA VAL A 98 7.72 -5.57 -12.80
C VAL A 98 7.23 -6.99 -12.54
N ARG A 99 6.31 -7.48 -13.37
CA ARG A 99 5.75 -8.83 -13.26
C ARG A 99 5.28 -9.33 -14.62
N GLU A 100 5.55 -10.59 -14.93
CA GLU A 100 4.94 -11.27 -16.07
C GLU A 100 3.43 -11.55 -15.86
N ALA A 101 2.75 -11.87 -16.96
CA ALA A 101 1.38 -12.36 -16.91
C ALA A 101 1.35 -13.77 -16.32
N ASN A 102 0.33 -14.10 -15.51
CA ASN A 102 0.25 -15.39 -14.82
C ASN A 102 -1.12 -16.08 -14.97
N GLY A 103 -1.61 -16.21 -16.20
CA GLY A 103 -2.87 -16.89 -16.58
C GLY A 103 -4.17 -16.24 -16.07
N SER A 104 -4.13 -15.62 -14.90
CA SER A 104 -5.23 -14.93 -14.22
C SER A 104 -5.03 -13.41 -14.15
N ARG A 105 -3.79 -12.93 -14.31
CA ARG A 105 -3.43 -11.51 -14.31
C ARG A 105 -2.56 -11.18 -15.51
N ALA A 106 -2.79 -9.99 -16.08
CA ALA A 106 -1.91 -9.40 -17.07
C ALA A 106 -0.52 -9.10 -16.47
N ALA A 107 0.45 -8.90 -17.36
CA ALA A 107 1.76 -8.38 -16.98
C ALA A 107 1.61 -6.96 -16.41
N GLU A 108 2.61 -6.53 -15.66
CA GLU A 108 2.63 -5.22 -15.02
C GLU A 108 3.94 -4.51 -15.36
N VAL A 109 3.83 -3.25 -15.78
CA VAL A 109 4.96 -2.42 -16.20
C VAL A 109 4.99 -1.13 -15.39
N PHE A 110 6.21 -0.67 -15.10
CA PHE A 110 6.48 0.61 -14.48
C PHE A 110 7.02 1.59 -15.52
N ILE A 111 6.38 2.74 -15.66
CA ILE A 111 6.85 3.88 -16.45
C ILE A 111 7.40 4.91 -15.49
N ALA A 112 8.56 5.49 -15.80
CA ALA A 112 9.20 6.45 -14.90
C ALA A 112 8.62 7.87 -15.00
N GLN A 113 8.11 8.26 -16.18
CA GLN A 113 7.66 9.63 -16.46
C GLN A 113 6.35 9.65 -17.30
N PRO A 114 5.21 10.00 -16.68
CA PRO A 114 4.99 10.08 -15.22
C PRO A 114 5.18 8.70 -14.56
N PRO A 115 5.47 8.65 -13.25
CA PRO A 115 5.57 7.40 -12.52
C PRO A 115 4.21 6.70 -12.49
N VAL A 116 4.09 5.57 -13.21
CA VAL A 116 2.83 4.81 -13.34
C VAL A 116 3.11 3.32 -13.28
N LEU A 117 2.31 2.59 -12.51
CA LEU A 117 2.24 1.12 -12.55
C LEU A 117 0.96 0.70 -13.26
N ALA A 118 1.10 0.07 -14.42
CA ALA A 118 -0.06 -0.27 -15.24
C ALA A 118 0.01 -1.69 -15.80
N LYS A 119 -1.17 -2.20 -16.14
CA LYS A 119 -1.31 -3.48 -16.83
C LYS A 119 -0.70 -3.38 -18.23
N CYS A 120 0.00 -4.42 -18.65
CA CYS A 120 0.49 -4.58 -20.00
C CYS A 120 -0.08 -5.87 -20.61
N LEU A 121 -0.73 -5.75 -21.76
CA LEU A 121 -1.12 -6.88 -22.59
C LEU A 121 0.10 -7.44 -23.33
N GLY A 122 0.00 -8.72 -23.71
CA GLY A 122 1.08 -9.49 -24.31
C GLY A 122 1.97 -10.18 -23.28
N ALA A 123 3.19 -10.50 -23.68
CA ALA A 123 4.15 -11.26 -22.88
C ALA A 123 5.51 -10.55 -22.77
N PRO A 124 5.56 -9.34 -22.17
CA PRO A 124 6.83 -8.68 -21.93
C PRO A 124 7.62 -9.44 -20.84
N PRO A 125 8.93 -9.65 -21.02
CA PRO A 125 9.74 -10.46 -20.11
C PRO A 125 10.06 -9.74 -18.79
N GLU A 126 9.90 -10.43 -17.65
CA GLU A 126 10.08 -9.86 -16.31
C GLU A 126 11.49 -9.30 -16.08
N GLY A 127 11.59 -8.18 -15.36
CA GLY A 127 12.85 -7.55 -15.01
C GLY A 127 13.56 -6.85 -16.19
N ARG A 128 12.92 -6.77 -17.36
CA ARG A 128 13.50 -6.16 -18.56
C ARG A 128 12.97 -4.75 -18.80
N HIS A 129 13.83 -3.93 -19.42
CA HIS A 129 13.42 -2.67 -20.03
C HIS A 129 12.83 -2.95 -21.41
N VAL A 130 11.64 -2.41 -21.66
CA VAL A 130 10.87 -2.60 -22.90
C VAL A 130 10.26 -1.27 -23.34
N ARG A 131 9.88 -1.18 -24.63
CA ARG A 131 8.98 -0.13 -25.11
C ARG A 131 7.57 -0.67 -25.20
N VAL A 132 6.61 0.08 -24.66
CA VAL A 132 5.20 -0.28 -24.62
C VAL A 132 4.34 0.86 -25.17
N ARG A 133 3.22 0.53 -25.80
CA ARG A 133 2.28 1.53 -26.32
C ARG A 133 1.10 1.70 -25.38
N LEU A 134 0.71 2.94 -25.08
CA LEU A 134 -0.50 3.24 -24.33
C LEU A 134 -1.72 2.98 -25.20
N ILE A 135 -2.53 1.97 -24.86
CA ILE A 135 -3.72 1.57 -25.64
C ILE A 135 -5.04 1.94 -24.95
N THR A 136 -5.00 2.26 -23.66
CA THR A 136 -6.18 2.72 -22.91
C THR A 136 -5.75 3.69 -21.82
N ALA A 137 -6.40 4.84 -21.76
CA ALA A 137 -6.34 5.79 -20.66
C ALA A 137 -7.71 6.48 -20.53
N ASP A 138 -8.56 5.97 -19.65
CA ASP A 138 -9.93 6.46 -19.47
C ASP A 138 -10.17 6.91 -18.01
N PRO A 139 -10.32 8.23 -17.77
CA PRO A 139 -10.62 8.78 -16.45
C PRO A 139 -11.98 8.35 -15.87
N THR A 140 -12.94 7.99 -16.73
CA THR A 140 -14.30 7.58 -16.31
C THR A 140 -14.25 6.24 -15.61
N THR A 141 -13.57 5.27 -16.23
CA THR A 141 -13.37 3.92 -15.68
C THR A 141 -12.13 3.82 -14.80
N ARG A 142 -11.27 4.85 -14.79
CA ARG A 142 -9.96 4.90 -14.09
C ARG A 142 -9.04 3.78 -14.57
N THR A 143 -9.00 3.56 -15.88
CA THR A 143 -8.24 2.45 -16.46
C THR A 143 -7.07 2.95 -17.29
N VAL A 144 -5.93 2.30 -17.11
CA VAL A 144 -4.72 2.48 -17.91
C VAL A 144 -4.22 1.09 -18.34
N THR A 145 -3.99 0.91 -19.64
CA THR A 145 -3.46 -0.34 -20.19
C THR A 145 -2.46 -0.05 -21.29
N PHE A 146 -1.37 -0.81 -21.26
CA PHE A 146 -0.31 -0.80 -22.27
C PHE A 146 -0.31 -2.11 -23.07
N ALA A 147 0.38 -2.13 -24.21
CA ALA A 147 0.58 -3.33 -25.03
C ALA A 147 2.06 -3.55 -25.38
N PHE A 148 2.44 -4.83 -25.47
CA PHE A 148 3.73 -5.32 -25.92
C PHE A 148 3.56 -6.58 -26.81
N PRO A 149 4.24 -6.72 -27.96
CA PRO A 149 5.01 -5.68 -28.64
C PRO A 149 4.10 -4.52 -29.12
N GLN A 150 4.70 -3.40 -29.47
CA GLN A 150 4.00 -2.18 -29.91
C GLN A 150 3.49 -2.32 -31.36
N ASP A 151 2.55 -3.23 -31.62
CA ASP A 151 1.91 -3.35 -32.95
C ASP A 151 0.98 -2.17 -33.21
#